data_AF-A0A7Y2FN84-F1
#
_entry.id   AF-A0A7Y2FN84-F1
#
_cell.length_a   1.000
_cell.length_b   1.000
_cell.length_c   1.000
_cell.angle_alpha   90.00
_cell.angle_beta   90.00
_cell.angle_gamma   90.00
#
_symmetry.space_group_name_H-M   'P 1'
#
loop_
_entity.id
_entity.type
_entity.pdbx_description
1 polymer ?
#
loop_
_entity_poly.entity_id
_entity_poly.type
_entity_poly.pdbx_seq_one_letter_code
_entity_poly.pdbx_strand_id
1 'polypeptide(L)'
;TEWDGVTSDPFMMLIPSAAQFIRTYTFATPGSGFPENYSNIVALTSDVAAGRVLLDGAPIPAASFTVLAGTVYSTAQIPISVGSHTLLAPNPVGLYVYGYAAFDSYGYPGGFSTGNGLLP
;
A
#
# COMPACT_ATOMS: atom_id res chain seq x y z
N THR A 1 -0.40 -18.30 -8.64
CA THR A 1 -0.25 -18.44 -10.10
C THR A 1 -1.04 -17.32 -10.73
N GLU A 2 -0.29 -16.32 -11.24
CA GLU A 2 -0.68 -15.12 -12.00
C GLU A 2 -1.82 -14.25 -11.43
N TRP A 3 -1.50 -13.04 -10.99
CA TRP A 3 -2.47 -12.05 -10.47
C TRP A 3 -3.23 -11.35 -11.61
N ASP A 4 -2.62 -11.28 -12.80
CA ASP A 4 -3.10 -10.59 -14.01
C ASP A 4 -3.29 -11.52 -15.22
N GLY A 5 -2.92 -12.80 -15.11
CA GLY A 5 -3.05 -13.80 -16.18
C GLY A 5 -2.07 -13.64 -17.34
N VAL A 6 -0.94 -12.95 -17.11
CA VAL A 6 0.10 -12.71 -18.11
C VAL A 6 1.42 -13.35 -17.68
N THR A 7 2.10 -14.02 -18.61
CA THR A 7 3.49 -14.44 -18.43
C THR A 7 4.40 -13.21 -18.58
N SER A 8 4.76 -12.61 -17.45
CA SER A 8 5.58 -11.39 -17.33
C SER A 8 6.75 -11.62 -16.37
N ASP A 9 7.76 -10.75 -16.41
CA ASP A 9 8.89 -10.78 -15.49
C ASP A 9 8.41 -10.52 -14.05
N PRO A 10 8.68 -11.41 -13.07
CA PRO A 10 8.17 -11.27 -11.71
C PRO A 10 9.00 -10.28 -10.87
N PHE A 11 8.38 -9.66 -9.88
CA PHE A 11 9.08 -8.93 -8.81
C PHE A 11 9.08 -9.72 -7.49
N MET A 12 10.07 -9.45 -6.63
CA MET A 12 10.11 -9.88 -5.24
C MET A 12 10.09 -8.66 -4.33
N MET A 13 9.37 -8.75 -3.21
CA MET A 13 9.36 -7.73 -2.17
C MET A 13 9.44 -8.37 -0.79
N LEU A 14 10.19 -7.75 0.11
CA LEU A 14 10.13 -8.07 1.54
C LEU A 14 8.95 -7.35 2.19
N ILE A 15 8.22 -8.08 3.03
CA ILE A 15 7.07 -7.55 3.77
C ILE A 15 7.55 -7.14 5.17
N PRO A 16 7.62 -5.83 5.50
CA PRO A 16 7.99 -5.41 6.84
C PRO A 16 6.95 -5.87 7.87
N SER A 17 7.40 -6.11 9.09
CA SER A 17 6.48 -6.41 10.20
C SER A 17 5.57 -5.21 10.48
N ALA A 18 4.34 -5.47 10.95
CA ALA A 18 3.41 -4.42 11.37
C ALA A 18 4.00 -3.50 12.45
N ALA A 19 4.96 -3.98 13.25
CA ALA A 19 5.68 -3.18 14.24
C ALA A 19 6.58 -2.09 13.61
N GLN A 20 6.86 -2.18 12.31
CA GLN A 20 7.72 -1.26 11.56
C GLN A 20 6.93 -0.35 10.61
N PHE A 21 5.60 -0.40 10.65
CA PHE A 21 4.75 0.52 9.90
C PHE A 21 5.02 1.96 10.33
N ILE A 22 4.77 2.89 9.41
CA ILE A 22 4.89 4.34 9.65
C ILE A 22 3.60 5.05 9.25
N ARG A 23 3.44 6.31 9.67
CA ARG A 23 2.18 7.06 9.52
C ARG A 23 2.03 7.75 8.17
N THR A 24 3.15 8.10 7.55
CA THR A 24 3.19 8.92 6.34
C THR A 24 4.16 8.31 5.35
N TYR A 25 3.71 8.21 4.10
CA TYR A 25 4.51 7.76 2.98
C TYR A 25 4.43 8.78 1.86
N THR A 26 5.56 9.05 1.20
CA THR A 26 5.60 9.65 -0.13
C THR A 26 6.23 8.62 -1.05
N PHE A 27 5.51 8.24 -2.10
CA PHE A 27 5.88 7.13 -2.97
C PHE A 27 5.55 7.46 -4.43
N ALA A 28 6.09 6.71 -5.38
CA ALA A 28 5.91 6.99 -6.80
C ALA A 28 5.86 5.74 -7.67
N THR A 29 5.09 5.79 -8.75
CA THR A 29 5.19 4.79 -9.81
C THR A 29 6.39 5.12 -10.72
N PRO A 30 6.89 4.15 -11.52
CA PRO A 30 7.63 4.50 -12.73
C PRO A 30 6.84 5.47 -13.60
N GLY A 31 7.52 6.39 -14.29
CA GLY A 31 6.89 7.44 -15.07
C GLY A 31 6.27 6.98 -16.41
N SER A 32 6.56 5.75 -16.84
CA SER A 32 6.04 5.14 -18.07
C SER A 32 6.28 3.63 -18.05
N GLY A 33 5.65 2.89 -18.98
CA GLY A 33 5.91 1.47 -19.19
C GLY A 33 4.99 0.53 -18.41
N PHE A 34 4.33 1.03 -17.35
CA PHE A 34 3.44 0.24 -16.49
C PHE A 34 2.02 0.82 -16.53
N PRO A 35 1.10 0.25 -17.33
CA PRO A 35 -0.28 0.73 -17.43
C PRO A 35 -1.09 0.45 -16.15
N GLU A 36 -0.73 -0.58 -15.39
CA GLU A 36 -1.45 -1.00 -14.20
C GLU A 36 -0.57 -0.82 -12.96
N ASN A 37 -1.02 0.02 -12.03
CA ASN A 37 -0.28 0.36 -10.81
C ASN A 37 -1.22 0.32 -9.61
N TYR A 38 -0.72 -0.22 -8.50
CA TYR A 38 -1.49 -0.45 -7.28
C TYR A 38 -0.69 -0.11 -6.03
N SER A 39 -1.43 0.29 -5.00
CA SER A 39 -0.98 0.29 -3.62
C SER A 39 -1.80 -0.68 -2.79
N ASN A 40 -1.15 -1.66 -2.17
CA ASN A 40 -1.75 -2.46 -1.11
C ASN A 40 -1.51 -1.76 0.23
N ILE A 41 -2.58 -1.54 0.99
CA ILE A 41 -2.57 -0.78 2.24
C ILE A 41 -3.08 -1.69 3.36
N VAL A 42 -2.40 -1.65 4.50
CA VAL A 42 -2.82 -2.29 5.75
C VAL A 42 -3.00 -1.20 6.80
N ALA A 43 -4.21 -1.02 7.32
CA ALA A 43 -4.51 0.05 8.28
C ALA A 43 -5.39 -0.46 9.42
N LEU A 44 -5.40 0.26 10.55
CA LEU A 44 -6.32 -0.08 11.64
C LEU A 44 -7.76 0.07 11.16
N THR A 45 -8.60 -0.92 11.46
CA THR A 45 -10.02 -0.93 11.11
C THR A 45 -10.74 0.29 11.69
N SER A 46 -10.33 0.78 12.86
CA SER A 46 -10.86 2.00 13.47
C SER A 46 -10.54 3.27 12.67
N ASP A 47 -9.34 3.36 12.07
CA ASP A 47 -8.94 4.52 11.27
C ASP A 47 -9.63 4.51 9.91
N VAL A 48 -9.80 3.33 9.32
CA VAL A 48 -10.59 3.11 8.11
C VAL A 48 -12.05 3.51 8.34
N ALA A 49 -12.68 3.00 9.39
CA ALA A 49 -14.07 3.31 9.73
C ALA A 49 -14.30 4.82 10.02
N ALA A 50 -13.28 5.50 10.55
CA ALA A 50 -13.29 6.93 10.80
C ALA A 50 -12.95 7.79 9.56
N GLY A 51 -12.64 7.19 8.40
CA GLY A 51 -12.25 7.91 7.19
C GLY A 51 -10.93 8.66 7.32
N ARG A 52 -9.97 8.14 8.09
CA ARG A 52 -8.71 8.83 8.43
C ARG A 52 -7.48 8.29 7.70
N VAL A 53 -7.66 7.31 6.82
CA VAL A 53 -6.61 6.84 5.91
C VAL A 53 -6.75 7.62 4.60
N LEU A 54 -5.81 8.53 4.35
CA LEU A 54 -5.88 9.50 3.25
C LEU A 54 -4.87 9.17 2.17
N LEU A 55 -5.31 9.07 0.93
CA LEU A 55 -4.47 9.02 -0.27
C LEU A 55 -4.59 10.36 -1.00
N ASP A 56 -3.48 11.05 -1.20
CA ASP A 56 -3.41 12.37 -1.84
C ASP A 56 -4.33 13.42 -1.19
N GLY A 57 -4.48 13.32 0.13
CA GLY A 57 -5.33 14.20 0.93
C GLY A 57 -6.82 13.82 0.94
N ALA A 58 -7.25 12.82 0.15
CA ALA A 58 -8.62 12.34 0.12
C ALA A 58 -8.78 11.04 0.94
N PRO A 59 -9.84 10.90 1.75
CA PRO A 59 -10.13 9.65 2.44
C PRO A 59 -10.36 8.51 1.45
N ILE A 60 -9.68 7.38 1.66
CA ILE A 60 -10.01 6.14 0.94
C ILE A 60 -11.34 5.62 1.50
N PRO A 61 -12.36 5.34 0.66
CA PRO A 61 -13.65 4.85 1.14
C PRO A 61 -13.51 3.58 1.98
N ALA A 62 -14.21 3.51 3.11
CA ALA A 62 -14.17 2.33 3.98
C ALA A 62 -14.63 1.05 3.26
N ALA A 63 -15.52 1.17 2.27
CA ALA A 63 -15.97 0.06 1.43
C ALA A 63 -14.87 -0.52 0.51
N SER A 64 -13.77 0.20 0.29
CA SER A 64 -12.60 -0.31 -0.43
C SER A 64 -11.73 -1.24 0.41
N PHE A 65 -11.97 -1.30 1.72
CA PHE A 65 -11.23 -2.14 2.65
C PHE A 65 -12.00 -3.40 3.02
N THR A 66 -11.26 -4.49 3.21
CA THR A 66 -11.74 -5.74 3.80
C THR A 66 -11.12 -5.92 5.18
N VAL A 67 -11.94 -6.21 6.18
CA VAL A 67 -11.45 -6.50 7.55
C VAL A 67 -10.65 -7.80 7.54
N LEU A 68 -9.44 -7.76 8.10
CA LEU A 68 -8.63 -8.96 8.30
C LEU A 68 -9.07 -9.65 9.60
N ALA A 69 -9.92 -10.67 9.45
CA ALA A 69 -10.54 -11.38 10.57
C ALA A 69 -9.51 -11.88 11.60
N GLY A 70 -9.83 -11.72 12.89
CA GLY A 70 -8.93 -12.08 13.99
C GLY A 70 -7.85 -11.04 14.30
N THR A 71 -7.86 -9.88 13.62
CA THR A 71 -6.91 -8.79 13.86
C THR A 71 -7.62 -7.44 14.01
N VAL A 72 -6.87 -6.39 14.35
CA VAL A 72 -7.35 -5.00 14.38
C VAL A 72 -7.20 -4.28 13.03
N TYR A 73 -6.74 -4.98 12.00
CA TYR A 73 -6.41 -4.41 10.70
C TYR A 73 -7.49 -4.66 9.66
N SER A 74 -7.52 -3.77 8.67
CA SER A 74 -8.21 -3.92 7.40
C SER A 74 -7.21 -3.69 6.27
N THR A 75 -7.44 -4.33 5.12
CA THR A 75 -6.58 -4.24 3.95
C THR A 75 -7.35 -3.75 2.73
N ALA A 76 -6.67 -3.02 1.85
CA ALA A 76 -7.21 -2.60 0.57
C ALA A 76 -6.13 -2.69 -0.51
N GLN A 77 -6.54 -3.03 -1.73
CA GLN A 77 -5.75 -2.82 -2.93
C GLN A 77 -6.38 -1.65 -3.68
N ILE A 78 -5.61 -0.58 -3.86
CA ILE A 78 -6.08 0.66 -4.47
C ILE A 78 -5.35 0.86 -5.79
N PRO A 79 -6.05 0.98 -6.94
CA PRO A 79 -5.42 1.40 -8.18
C PRO A 79 -4.96 2.85 -8.07
N ILE A 80 -3.76 3.13 -8.56
CA ILE A 80 -3.15 4.47 -8.52
C ILE A 80 -2.75 4.91 -9.93
N SER A 81 -2.79 6.21 -10.18
CA SER A 81 -2.32 6.77 -11.45
C SER A 81 -0.78 6.79 -11.51
N VAL A 82 -0.22 6.99 -12.70
CA VAL A 82 1.21 7.27 -12.82
C VAL A 82 1.54 8.59 -12.12
N GLY A 83 2.56 8.61 -11.26
CA GLY A 83 3.01 9.81 -10.59
C GLY A 83 3.50 9.59 -9.15
N SER A 84 3.55 10.69 -8.40
CA SER A 84 3.88 10.68 -6.97
C SER A 84 2.62 10.81 -6.14
N HIS A 85 2.57 10.05 -5.05
CA HIS A 85 1.43 9.95 -4.15
C HIS A 85 1.85 10.12 -2.70
N THR A 86 0.90 10.53 -1.86
CA THR A 86 1.08 10.59 -0.41
C THR A 86 0.01 9.78 0.31
N LEU A 87 0.43 8.83 1.14
CA LEU A 87 -0.46 8.10 2.07
C LEU A 87 -0.24 8.66 3.47
N LEU A 88 -1.33 9.04 4.14
CA LEU A 88 -1.31 9.58 5.50
C LEU A 88 -2.37 8.90 6.36
N ALA A 89 -2.00 8.52 7.58
CA ALA A 89 -2.91 7.99 8.58
C ALA A 89 -2.53 8.46 10.00
N PRO A 90 -3.49 8.51 10.95
CA PRO A 90 -3.22 8.92 12.32
C PRO A 90 -2.36 7.89 13.08
N ASN A 91 -2.52 6.60 12.78
CA ASN A 91 -1.69 5.51 13.31
C ASN A 91 -0.84 4.89 12.20
N PRO A 92 0.22 4.12 12.54
CA PRO A 92 1.04 3.43 11.55
C PRO A 92 0.24 2.54 10.61
N VAL A 93 0.54 2.63 9.31
CA VAL A 93 -0.06 1.82 8.24
C VAL A 93 1.02 1.12 7.43
N GLY A 94 0.71 -0.04 6.87
CA GLY A 94 1.58 -0.74 5.92
C GLY A 94 1.26 -0.29 4.50
N LEU A 95 2.29 -0.09 3.68
CA LEU A 95 2.16 0.28 2.27
C LEU A 95 3.09 -0.58 1.41
N TYR A 96 2.53 -1.15 0.34
CA TYR A 96 3.25 -1.92 -0.67
C TYR A 96 2.82 -1.45 -2.04
N VAL A 97 3.78 -1.04 -2.87
CA VAL A 97 3.51 -0.46 -4.19
C VAL A 97 4.03 -1.40 -5.24
N TYR A 98 3.23 -1.66 -6.26
CA TYR A 98 3.60 -2.51 -7.38
C TYR A 98 2.79 -2.17 -8.62
N GLY A 99 3.25 -2.67 -9.75
CA GLY A 99 2.57 -2.52 -11.03
C GLY A 99 3.10 -3.50 -12.04
N TYR A 100 2.39 -3.63 -13.13
CA TYR A 100 2.67 -4.60 -14.17
C TYR A 100 2.34 -4.06 -15.55
N ALA A 101 3.04 -4.64 -16.51
CA ALA A 101 2.94 -4.42 -17.94
C ALA A 101 2.91 -5.79 -18.63
N ALA A 102 2.82 -5.81 -19.96
CA ALA A 102 2.73 -7.07 -20.70
C ALA A 102 3.96 -8.00 -20.51
N PHE A 103 5.12 -7.44 -20.18
CA PHE A 103 6.37 -8.19 -20.04
C PHE A 103 7.16 -7.86 -18.77
N ASP A 104 6.86 -6.74 -18.11
CA ASP A 104 7.61 -6.23 -16.97
C ASP A 104 6.70 -6.09 -15.75
N SER A 105 7.26 -6.27 -14.56
CA SER A 105 6.61 -5.86 -13.31
C SER A 105 7.60 -5.20 -12.35
N TYR A 106 7.08 -4.43 -11.41
CA TYR A 106 7.86 -3.82 -10.34
C TYR A 106 7.13 -3.92 -9.01
N GLY A 107 7.88 -3.91 -7.92
CA GLY A 107 7.29 -3.73 -6.60
C GLY A 107 8.32 -3.36 -5.54
N TYR A 108 7.90 -2.54 -4.58
CA TYR A 108 8.71 -2.15 -3.43
C TYR A 108 7.84 -1.82 -2.20
N PRO A 109 8.35 -1.99 -0.96
CA PRO A 109 7.63 -1.55 0.23
C PRO A 109 7.69 -0.03 0.28
N GLY A 110 6.60 0.64 0.62
CA GLY A 110 6.55 2.11 0.69
C GLY A 110 7.57 2.71 1.67
N GLY A 111 8.03 1.90 2.63
CA GLY A 111 9.02 2.25 3.64
C GLY A 111 8.70 1.58 4.96
N PHE A 112 9.66 1.58 5.89
CA PHE A 112 9.47 1.04 7.22
C PHE A 112 10.45 1.70 8.21
N SER A 113 10.09 1.68 9.49
CA SER A 113 10.96 2.14 10.57
C SER A 113 11.98 1.05 10.97
N THR A 114 13.22 1.46 11.21
CA THR A 114 14.29 0.59 11.77
C THR A 114 14.29 0.53 13.29
N GLY A 115 13.61 1.47 13.97
CA GLY A 115 13.18 1.33 15.36
C GLY A 115 11.74 0.83 15.44
N ASN A 116 11.25 0.42 16.62
CA ASN A 116 9.80 0.20 16.80
C ASN A 116 9.07 1.45 16.28
N GLY A 117 8.09 1.31 15.38
CA GLY A 117 7.28 2.45 14.88
C GLY A 117 6.49 3.18 15.97
N LEU A 118 6.60 2.67 17.19
CA LEU A 118 6.33 3.29 18.48
C LEU A 118 7.69 3.77 19.06
N LEU A 119 8.21 4.92 18.64
CA LEU A 119 9.29 5.57 19.40
C LEU A 119 8.66 6.49 20.47
N PRO A 120 9.37 6.69 21.61
CA PRO A 120 8.90 6.57 22.99
C PRO A 120 7.83 7.56 23.45
#